data_AF-A0A147KLD6-F1
#
_entry.id   AF-A0A147KLD6-F1
#
_cell.length_a   1.000
_cell.length_b   1.000
_cell.length_c   1.000
_cell.angle_alpha   90.00
_cell.angle_beta   90.00
_cell.angle_gamma   90.00
#
_symmetry.space_group_name_H-M   'P 1'
#
loop_
_entity.id
_entity.type
_entity.pdbx_description
1 polymer ?
#
loop_
_entity_poly.entity_id
_entity_poly.type
_entity_poly.pdbx_seq_one_letter_code
_entity_poly.pdbx_strand_id
1 'polypeptide(L)'
;MRKRTALALGVATAGAALLLTVGGTYAYFSASAVSEPGQITAGDLTVEVDERSPNGSSGLVGLDGAAPGGRWPESSTESYTLVITNTGSLPALIDSIDVVVTSEGRPDLSEALEIRYSLVSGDHGPNWSQGSGWVGLDPGPVLDRLPRRPAPIRPGRSSALHFQLRWPDGAPEYDNLFQGAGTEFMFDITLGQA
;
A
#
# COMPACT_ATOMS: atom_id res chain seq x y z
N MET A 1 -52.61 2.18 -42.22
CA MET A 1 -51.64 2.63 -41.19
C MET A 1 -50.44 3.28 -41.89
N ARG A 2 -50.07 4.49 -41.43
CA ARG A 2 -48.79 5.24 -41.51
C ARG A 2 -47.88 5.08 -42.76
N LYS A 3 -47.83 6.10 -43.64
CA LYS A 3 -46.85 7.25 -43.74
C LYS A 3 -45.69 6.89 -44.71
N ARG A 4 -45.67 7.44 -45.94
CA ARG A 4 -44.97 8.68 -46.39
C ARG A 4 -43.48 8.65 -46.01
N THR A 5 -42.47 8.77 -46.88
CA THR A 5 -42.36 9.54 -48.13
C THR A 5 -41.04 9.16 -48.83
N ALA A 6 -41.02 9.25 -50.15
CA ALA A 6 -39.91 8.97 -51.06
C ALA A 6 -38.89 10.13 -51.15
N LEU A 7 -37.66 9.82 -51.60
CA LEU A 7 -36.70 10.64 -52.39
C LEU A 7 -35.35 9.89 -52.34
N ALA A 8 -34.88 9.09 -53.31
CA ALA A 8 -34.84 9.12 -54.77
C ALA A 8 -33.72 10.03 -55.36
N LEU A 9 -32.89 9.36 -56.19
CA LEU A 9 -31.82 9.80 -57.09
C LEU A 9 -30.47 10.16 -56.42
N GLY A 10 -29.35 9.51 -56.72
CA GLY A 10 -28.83 9.10 -58.05
C GLY A 10 -27.99 10.28 -58.59
N VAL A 11 -26.81 10.20 -59.18
CA VAL A 11 -26.05 9.21 -59.97
C VAL A 11 -24.60 9.76 -60.00
N ALA A 12 -23.60 9.00 -59.57
CA ALA A 12 -22.50 8.44 -60.37
C ALA A 12 -21.51 9.39 -61.09
N THR A 13 -20.26 8.91 -61.15
CA THR A 13 -19.21 9.16 -62.17
C THR A 13 -18.61 10.57 -62.19
N ALA A 14 -17.33 10.82 -62.46
CA ALA A 14 -16.16 10.07 -62.90
C ALA A 14 -14.96 11.03 -62.71
N GLY A 15 -13.76 10.61 -63.09
CA GLY A 15 -12.73 11.56 -63.51
C GLY A 15 -11.39 11.36 -62.82
N ALA A 16 -10.55 10.56 -63.48
CA ALA A 16 -9.16 10.34 -63.13
C ALA A 16 -8.30 11.59 -63.31
N ALA A 17 -7.22 11.62 -62.52
CA ALA A 17 -5.85 12.05 -62.79
C ALA A 17 -5.61 13.29 -63.68
N LEU A 18 -4.76 14.21 -63.19
CA LEU A 18 -3.65 14.70 -64.01
C LEU A 18 -2.51 15.34 -63.19
N LEU A 19 -1.32 14.74 -63.36
CA LEU A 19 0.01 15.34 -63.58
C LEU A 19 0.63 16.28 -62.52
N LEU A 20 1.57 15.68 -61.78
CA LEU A 20 3.01 16.04 -61.71
C LEU A 20 3.40 17.43 -62.24
N THR A 21 3.81 18.33 -61.35
CA THR A 21 5.02 19.14 -61.58
C THR A 21 5.49 19.84 -60.29
N VAL A 22 6.78 19.62 -60.01
CA VAL A 22 7.71 20.50 -59.27
C VAL A 22 7.54 20.57 -57.75
N GLY A 23 8.49 19.90 -57.09
CA GLY A 23 8.72 19.90 -55.66
C GLY A 23 8.69 21.29 -55.04
N GLY A 24 7.82 21.41 -54.06
CA GLY A 24 7.64 22.59 -53.23
C GLY A 24 6.64 22.23 -52.15
N THR A 25 6.96 21.25 -51.29
CA THR A 25 6.12 20.95 -50.13
C THR A 25 6.32 22.06 -49.10
N TYR A 26 5.73 23.23 -49.36
CA TYR A 26 5.33 24.13 -48.28
C TYR A 26 4.19 23.43 -47.56
N ALA A 27 4.49 22.78 -46.43
CA ALA A 27 3.45 22.30 -45.53
C ALA A 27 2.74 23.53 -44.96
N TYR A 28 1.63 23.91 -45.59
CA TYR A 28 0.67 24.84 -45.03
C TYR A 28 -0.07 24.07 -43.95
N PHE A 29 0.29 24.28 -42.68
CA PHE A 29 -0.45 23.75 -41.54
C PHE A 29 -1.78 24.50 -41.41
N SER A 30 -2.78 24.15 -42.22
CA SER A 30 -4.17 24.52 -41.96
C SER A 30 -4.90 23.33 -41.35
N ALA A 31 -4.63 23.08 -40.08
CA ALA A 31 -5.54 22.32 -39.24
C ALA A 31 -5.35 22.82 -37.81
N SER A 32 -6.03 23.92 -37.48
CA SER A 32 -6.46 24.14 -36.11
C SER A 32 -7.46 23.03 -35.78
N ALA A 33 -6.97 21.84 -35.46
CA ALA A 33 -7.75 20.89 -34.69
C ALA A 33 -7.94 21.55 -33.32
N VAL A 34 -9.02 22.31 -33.20
CA VAL A 34 -9.56 22.70 -31.91
C VAL A 34 -9.92 21.38 -31.25
N SER A 35 -8.99 20.85 -30.46
CA SER A 35 -9.30 19.79 -29.53
C SER A 35 -10.34 20.39 -28.60
N GLU A 36 -11.56 19.86 -28.61
CA GLU A 36 -12.48 20.12 -27.50
C GLU A 36 -11.69 19.91 -26.20
N PRO A 37 -11.79 20.78 -25.20
CA PRO A 37 -11.06 20.59 -23.95
C PRO A 37 -11.44 19.24 -23.39
N GLY A 38 -10.56 18.26 -23.58
CA GLY A 38 -10.71 16.94 -22.98
C GLY A 38 -10.76 17.18 -21.49
N GLN A 39 -11.88 16.85 -20.86
CA GLN A 39 -11.93 16.80 -19.41
C GLN A 39 -10.88 15.78 -18.97
N ILE A 40 -9.78 16.28 -18.39
CA ILE A 40 -8.83 15.44 -17.68
C ILE A 40 -9.51 15.10 -16.36
N THR A 41 -10.09 13.90 -16.28
CA THR A 41 -10.53 13.36 -14.99
C THR A 41 -9.27 12.99 -14.20
N ALA A 42 -9.05 13.66 -13.07
CA ALA A 42 -7.99 13.26 -12.14
C ALA A 42 -8.27 11.84 -11.65
N GLY A 43 -7.22 11.02 -11.52
CA GLY A 43 -7.35 9.71 -10.89
C GLY A 43 -7.49 9.85 -9.37
N ASP A 44 -8.03 8.80 -8.74
CA ASP A 44 -8.23 8.72 -7.30
C ASP A 44 -7.12 7.88 -6.64
N LEU A 45 -6.67 8.31 -5.46
CA LEU A 45 -5.82 7.53 -4.58
C LEU A 45 -6.69 6.95 -3.47
N THR A 46 -6.79 5.62 -3.42
CA THR A 46 -7.61 4.92 -2.41
C THR A 46 -6.85 3.68 -1.95
N VAL A 47 -6.70 3.52 -0.63
CA VAL A 47 -5.97 2.42 -0.03
C VAL A 47 -6.78 1.79 1.10
N GLU A 48 -6.83 0.46 1.11
CA GLU A 48 -7.43 -0.34 2.17
C GLU A 48 -6.33 -1.02 2.99
N VAL A 49 -6.49 -1.04 4.30
CA VAL A 49 -5.54 -1.65 5.24
C VAL A 49 -6.26 -2.77 6.00
N ASP A 50 -5.71 -3.99 5.92
CA ASP A 50 -6.27 -5.20 6.55
C ASP A 50 -5.22 -5.86 7.46
N GLU A 51 -5.55 -6.04 8.73
CA GLU A 51 -4.71 -6.73 9.71
C GLU A 51 -5.04 -8.22 9.72
N ARG A 52 -4.02 -9.07 9.64
CA ARG A 52 -4.16 -10.54 9.64
C ARG A 52 -3.24 -11.19 10.66
N SER A 53 -3.81 -12.11 11.41
CA SER A 53 -3.04 -13.02 12.25
C SER A 53 -2.44 -14.16 11.42
N PRO A 54 -1.47 -14.93 11.96
CA PRO A 54 -0.88 -16.08 11.26
C PRO A 54 -1.88 -17.13 10.81
N ASN A 55 -3.03 -17.24 11.50
CA ASN A 55 -4.08 -18.20 11.16
C ASN A 55 -5.07 -17.66 10.10
N GLY A 56 -4.86 -16.45 9.59
CA GLY A 56 -5.67 -15.80 8.56
C GLY A 56 -6.91 -15.07 9.07
N SER A 57 -7.13 -15.01 10.39
CA SER A 57 -8.18 -14.16 10.98
C SER A 57 -7.82 -12.69 10.90
N SER A 58 -8.77 -11.82 10.58
CA SER A 58 -8.60 -10.38 10.74
C SER A 58 -8.96 -9.91 12.14
N GLY A 59 -8.28 -8.85 12.61
CA GLY A 59 -8.57 -8.21 13.90
C GLY A 59 -7.34 -8.01 14.80
N LEU A 60 -7.63 -7.55 16.03
CA LEU A 60 -6.64 -7.12 17.02
C LEU A 60 -5.62 -8.21 17.37
N VAL A 61 -4.36 -7.82 17.53
CA VAL A 61 -3.28 -8.69 18.02
C VAL A 61 -3.34 -8.79 19.54
N GLY A 62 -3.94 -9.88 20.05
CA GLY A 62 -3.92 -10.22 21.47
C GLY A 62 -2.66 -10.97 21.87
N LEU A 63 -2.02 -10.55 22.97
CA LEU A 63 -0.89 -11.25 23.61
C LEU A 63 -1.41 -12.05 24.83
N ASP A 64 -2.04 -13.19 24.58
CA ASP A 64 -2.52 -14.05 25.67
C ASP A 64 -1.35 -14.70 26.42
N GLY A 65 -1.36 -14.62 27.76
CA GLY A 65 -0.35 -15.26 28.60
C GLY A 65 1.08 -14.70 28.44
N ALA A 66 1.21 -13.41 28.13
CA ALA A 66 2.51 -12.76 27.94
C ALA A 66 3.43 -12.91 29.16
N ALA A 67 4.65 -13.38 28.90
CA ALA A 67 5.70 -13.57 29.89
C ALA A 67 7.09 -13.33 29.26
N PRO A 68 8.12 -13.04 30.07
CA PRO A 68 9.51 -12.98 29.60
C PRO A 68 9.92 -14.25 28.86
N GLY A 69 10.69 -14.09 27.80
CA GLY A 69 11.08 -15.15 26.87
C GLY A 69 10.03 -15.47 25.79
N GLY A 70 8.83 -14.90 25.91
CA GLY A 70 7.73 -15.10 24.97
C GLY A 70 7.97 -14.44 23.61
N ARG A 71 7.35 -15.02 22.57
CA ARG A 71 7.32 -14.50 21.20
C ARG A 71 5.93 -14.65 20.62
N TRP A 72 5.52 -13.64 19.87
CA TRP A 72 4.24 -13.60 19.19
C TRP A 72 4.45 -13.24 17.71
N PRO A 73 4.11 -14.14 16.78
CA PRO A 73 3.65 -15.52 17.01
C PRO A 73 4.74 -16.40 17.64
N GLU A 74 4.35 -17.49 18.30
CA GLU A 74 5.31 -18.40 18.97
C GLU A 74 6.34 -18.97 17.97
N SER A 75 5.87 -19.30 16.76
CA SER A 75 6.73 -19.80 15.69
C SER A 75 7.59 -18.70 15.08
N SER A 76 8.90 -18.96 14.96
CA SER A 76 9.84 -18.04 14.32
C SER A 76 9.60 -17.83 12.82
N THR A 77 8.82 -18.71 12.18
CA THR A 77 8.50 -18.65 10.74
C THR A 77 7.17 -17.95 10.45
N GLU A 78 6.33 -17.75 11.47
CA GLU A 78 5.02 -17.11 11.34
C GLU A 78 5.10 -15.62 11.62
N SER A 79 4.14 -14.83 11.16
CA SER A 79 4.10 -13.39 11.41
C SER A 79 2.67 -12.88 11.39
N TYR A 80 2.41 -11.84 12.17
CA TYR A 80 1.28 -10.96 11.90
C TYR A 80 1.54 -10.20 10.61
N THR A 81 0.49 -9.89 9.87
CA THR A 81 0.59 -9.27 8.55
C THR A 81 -0.39 -8.11 8.44
N LEU A 82 0.11 -6.92 8.12
CA LEU A 82 -0.68 -5.76 7.74
C LEU A 82 -0.62 -5.62 6.21
N VAL A 83 -1.76 -5.78 5.54
CA VAL A 83 -1.87 -5.73 4.08
C VAL A 83 -2.40 -4.37 3.66
N ILE A 84 -1.62 -3.67 2.83
CA ILE A 84 -1.93 -2.34 2.31
C ILE A 84 -2.25 -2.49 0.82
N THR A 85 -3.52 -2.33 0.43
CA THR A 85 -4.01 -2.56 -0.94
C THR A 85 -4.41 -1.26 -1.61
N ASN A 86 -3.86 -0.97 -2.79
CA ASN A 86 -4.27 0.19 -3.59
C ASN A 86 -5.48 -0.16 -4.46
N THR A 87 -6.65 0.35 -4.08
CA THR A 87 -7.93 0.20 -4.80
C THR A 87 -8.23 1.37 -5.73
N GLY A 88 -7.43 2.44 -5.68
CA GLY A 88 -7.54 3.61 -6.55
C GLY A 88 -6.99 3.39 -7.96
N SER A 89 -6.91 4.49 -8.72
CA SER A 89 -6.39 4.52 -10.11
C SER A 89 -5.01 5.14 -10.23
N LEU A 90 -4.49 5.79 -9.19
CA LEU A 90 -3.13 6.32 -9.12
C LEU A 90 -2.19 5.41 -8.32
N PRO A 91 -0.91 5.26 -8.71
CA PRO A 91 0.06 4.56 -7.88
C PRO A 91 0.30 5.26 -6.53
N ALA A 92 0.43 4.47 -5.46
CA ALA A 92 0.67 4.96 -4.10
C ALA A 92 2.11 4.67 -3.66
N LEU A 93 2.72 5.57 -2.90
CA LEU A 93 3.96 5.34 -2.16
C LEU A 93 3.67 5.25 -0.66
N ILE A 94 4.37 4.37 0.04
CA ILE A 94 4.40 4.39 1.50
C ILE A 94 5.55 5.31 1.90
N ASP A 95 5.23 6.44 2.52
CA ASP A 95 6.21 7.45 2.93
C ASP A 95 6.78 7.13 4.31
N SER A 96 5.93 6.77 5.26
CA SER A 96 6.30 6.28 6.60
C SER A 96 5.33 5.21 7.09
N ILE A 97 5.83 4.35 7.98
CA ILE A 97 5.00 3.54 8.87
C ILE A 97 5.56 3.75 10.27
N ASP A 98 4.73 4.26 11.16
CA ASP A 98 5.09 4.58 12.53
C ASP A 98 4.31 3.67 13.47
N VAL A 99 4.95 3.18 14.52
CA VAL A 99 4.24 2.48 15.59
C VAL A 99 3.90 3.50 16.67
N VAL A 100 2.64 3.59 17.05
CA VAL A 100 2.17 4.48 18.11
C VAL A 100 1.62 3.63 19.24
N VAL A 101 2.28 3.66 20.40
CA VAL A 101 1.78 3.02 21.62
C VAL A 101 0.62 3.86 22.17
N THR A 102 -0.53 3.23 22.39
CA THR A 102 -1.78 3.88 22.81
C THR A 102 -2.22 3.51 24.22
N SER A 103 -1.53 2.55 24.86
CA SER A 103 -1.82 2.15 26.24
C SER A 103 -1.58 3.30 27.22
N GLU A 104 -2.56 3.56 28.07
CA GLU A 104 -2.46 4.55 29.16
C GLU A 104 -2.11 3.89 30.51
N GLY A 105 -2.00 2.57 30.56
CA GLY A 105 -1.71 1.80 31.77
C GLY A 105 -0.26 1.96 32.22
N ARG A 106 -0.02 2.06 33.54
CA ARG A 106 1.33 2.00 34.10
C ARG A 106 1.45 0.86 35.12
N PRO A 107 2.46 -0.01 34.99
CA PRO A 107 3.43 -0.08 33.89
C PRO A 107 2.78 -0.53 32.57
N ASP A 108 3.31 -0.06 31.44
CA ASP A 108 2.89 -0.48 30.10
C ASP A 108 3.79 -1.59 29.60
N LEU A 109 3.21 -2.69 29.13
CA LEU A 109 3.98 -3.83 28.62
C LEU A 109 4.82 -3.45 27.38
N SER A 110 4.47 -2.40 26.64
CA SER A 110 5.27 -1.90 25.51
C SER A 110 6.72 -1.58 25.87
N GLU A 111 6.97 -1.14 27.11
CA GLU A 111 8.31 -0.78 27.60
C GLU A 111 9.25 -2.00 27.65
N ALA A 112 8.69 -3.21 27.79
CA ALA A 112 9.43 -4.47 27.83
C ALA A 112 9.42 -5.23 26.50
N LEU A 113 8.60 -4.82 25.53
CA LEU A 113 8.47 -5.51 24.25
C LEU A 113 9.44 -4.99 23.20
N GLU A 114 9.82 -5.89 22.32
CA GLU A 114 10.54 -5.58 21.09
C GLU A 114 9.74 -6.05 19.88
N ILE A 115 9.82 -5.29 18.79
CA ILE A 115 9.24 -5.60 17.50
C ILE A 115 10.34 -5.86 16.48
N ARG A 116 10.08 -6.78 15.55
CA ARG A 116 10.81 -6.85 14.27
C ARG A 116 9.82 -6.91 13.13
N TYR A 117 10.21 -6.36 11.98
CA TYR A 117 9.31 -6.21 10.84
C TYR A 117 10.02 -6.39 9.50
N SER A 118 9.24 -6.68 8.46
CA SER A 118 9.68 -6.86 7.08
C SER A 118 8.57 -6.42 6.13
N LEU A 119 8.84 -5.42 5.28
CA LEU A 119 7.91 -4.99 4.24
C LEU A 119 8.23 -5.68 2.92
N VAL A 120 7.24 -6.34 2.32
CA VAL A 120 7.36 -7.03 1.03
C VAL A 120 6.24 -6.60 0.09
N SER A 121 6.50 -6.64 -1.21
CA SER A 121 5.46 -6.38 -2.22
C SER A 121 4.65 -7.65 -2.50
N GLY A 122 3.32 -7.51 -2.58
CA GLY A 122 2.38 -8.61 -2.81
C GLY A 122 2.25 -9.57 -1.61
N ASP A 123 1.77 -10.79 -1.89
CA ASP A 123 1.42 -11.79 -0.87
C ASP A 123 2.59 -12.75 -0.54
N HIS A 124 3.83 -12.28 -0.66
CA HIS A 124 5.00 -13.09 -0.30
C HIS A 124 5.14 -13.19 1.22
N GLY A 125 5.76 -14.26 1.73
CA GLY A 125 6.09 -14.37 3.14
C GLY A 125 7.18 -13.37 3.60
N PRO A 126 7.43 -13.27 4.91
CA PRO A 126 8.40 -12.31 5.45
C PRO A 126 9.82 -12.54 4.92
N ASN A 127 10.53 -11.46 4.60
CA ASN A 127 11.95 -11.49 4.27
C ASN A 127 12.78 -10.87 5.41
N TRP A 128 12.98 -11.63 6.49
CA TRP A 128 13.72 -11.16 7.67
C TRP A 128 15.16 -10.74 7.38
N SER A 129 15.79 -11.26 6.32
CA SER A 129 17.16 -10.88 5.93
C SER A 129 17.26 -9.43 5.44
N GLN A 130 16.15 -8.89 4.91
CA GLN A 130 16.03 -7.50 4.47
C GLN A 130 15.15 -6.67 5.42
N GLY A 131 14.60 -7.29 6.46
CA GLY A 131 13.80 -6.63 7.49
C GLY A 131 14.64 -5.94 8.56
N SER A 132 13.97 -5.52 9.63
CA SER A 132 14.63 -4.99 10.81
C SER A 132 15.30 -6.08 11.64
N GLY A 133 16.24 -5.65 12.50
CA GLY A 133 16.52 -6.40 13.72
C GLY A 133 15.35 -6.27 14.71
N TRP A 134 15.53 -6.81 15.91
CA TRP A 134 14.63 -6.48 17.01
C TRP A 134 14.93 -5.07 17.51
N VAL A 135 13.87 -4.27 17.71
CA VAL A 135 13.93 -2.91 18.23
C VAL A 135 12.86 -2.76 19.32
N GLY A 136 13.10 -1.90 20.31
CA GLY A 136 12.11 -1.64 21.37
C GLY A 136 10.78 -1.12 20.80
N LEU A 137 9.68 -1.53 21.42
CA LEU A 137 8.33 -1.11 21.00
C LEU A 137 7.97 0.28 21.53
N ASP A 138 8.29 0.59 22.78
CA ASP A 138 8.20 1.95 23.33
C ASP A 138 9.49 2.76 23.00
N PRO A 139 9.42 4.03 22.57
CA PRO A 139 8.26 4.96 22.55
C PRO A 139 7.37 4.88 21.31
N GLY A 140 7.50 3.84 20.49
CA GLY A 140 6.91 3.74 19.16
C GLY A 140 7.94 4.01 18.07
N PRO A 141 8.63 2.97 17.54
CA PRO A 141 9.65 3.17 16.53
C PRO A 141 9.04 3.59 15.19
N VAL A 142 9.70 4.54 14.53
CA VAL A 142 9.55 4.74 13.08
C VAL A 142 10.10 3.48 12.41
N LEU A 143 9.32 2.85 11.53
CA LEU A 143 9.75 1.68 10.79
C LEU A 143 10.68 2.09 9.64
N ASP A 144 11.87 2.58 9.99
CA ASP A 144 12.89 3.22 9.17
C ASP A 144 13.51 2.31 8.08
N ARG A 145 13.30 0.99 8.17
CA ARG A 145 13.67 0.02 7.14
C ARG A 145 12.59 -0.22 6.09
N LEU A 146 11.94 0.86 5.65
CA LEU A 146 11.27 0.84 4.36
C LEU A 146 12.32 0.57 3.26
N PRO A 147 11.96 -0.15 2.17
CA PRO A 147 12.85 -0.33 1.05
C PRO A 147 13.39 1.02 0.60
N ARG A 148 14.73 1.18 0.46
CA ARG A 148 15.39 2.46 0.11
C ARG A 148 14.86 3.11 -1.17
N ARG A 149 14.15 2.33 -1.99
CA ARG A 149 13.27 2.79 -3.06
C ARG A 149 11.94 2.06 -2.89
N PRO A 150 10.92 2.67 -2.23
CA PRO A 150 9.62 2.03 -2.14
C PRO A 150 9.11 1.83 -3.56
N ALA A 151 8.87 0.57 -3.93
CA ALA A 151 8.21 0.28 -5.20
C ALA A 151 6.76 0.77 -5.06
N PRO A 152 6.27 1.64 -5.96
CA PRO A 152 4.90 2.14 -5.84
C PRO A 152 3.91 0.99 -5.90
N ILE A 153 2.94 1.02 -4.99
CA ILE A 153 1.81 0.12 -4.98
C ILE A 153 0.93 0.52 -6.15
N ARG A 154 0.99 -0.23 -7.24
CA ARG A 154 0.18 0.02 -8.44
C ARG A 154 -1.30 -0.22 -8.15
N PRO A 155 -2.21 0.41 -8.91
CA PRO A 155 -3.64 0.07 -8.87
C PRO A 155 -3.90 -1.44 -8.91
N GLY A 156 -4.71 -1.93 -7.98
CA GLY A 156 -5.05 -3.35 -7.83
C GLY A 156 -3.93 -4.22 -7.27
N ARG A 157 -2.87 -3.64 -6.69
CA ARG A 157 -1.77 -4.36 -6.03
C ARG A 157 -1.73 -4.06 -4.54
N SER A 158 -1.06 -4.94 -3.81
CA SER A 158 -0.85 -4.86 -2.36
C SER A 158 0.63 -4.85 -2.00
N SER A 159 0.92 -4.34 -0.81
CA SER A 159 2.15 -4.56 -0.05
C SER A 159 1.79 -5.16 1.30
N ALA A 160 2.67 -6.00 1.85
CA ALA A 160 2.47 -6.65 3.13
C ALA A 160 3.60 -6.29 4.09
N LEU A 161 3.25 -5.73 5.25
CA LEU A 161 4.14 -5.57 6.38
C LEU A 161 3.98 -6.77 7.30
N HIS A 162 5.00 -7.60 7.38
CA HIS A 162 5.07 -8.69 8.34
C HIS A 162 5.75 -8.21 9.61
N PHE A 163 5.23 -8.57 10.78
CA PHE A 163 5.87 -8.26 12.05
C PHE A 163 5.73 -9.38 13.07
N GLN A 164 6.63 -9.33 14.05
CA GLN A 164 6.61 -10.17 15.24
C GLN A 164 6.96 -9.33 16.46
N LEU A 165 6.47 -9.77 17.61
CA LEU A 165 6.75 -9.21 18.91
C LEU A 165 7.51 -10.23 19.76
N ARG A 166 8.34 -9.77 20.68
CA ARG A 166 8.92 -10.60 21.73
C ARG A 166 9.06 -9.82 23.02
N TRP A 167 9.04 -10.56 24.13
CA TRP A 167 9.49 -10.09 25.43
C TRP A 167 10.82 -10.79 25.71
N PRO A 168 11.97 -10.11 25.59
CA PRO A 168 13.26 -10.72 25.90
C PRO A 168 13.38 -11.03 27.39
N ASP A 169 14.12 -12.08 27.75
CA ASP A 169 14.42 -12.37 29.16
C ASP A 169 15.24 -11.23 29.77
N GLY A 170 14.71 -10.60 30.82
CA GLY A 170 15.34 -9.51 31.54
C GLY A 170 15.78 -9.90 32.95
N ALA A 171 16.09 -8.89 33.76
CA ALA A 171 16.23 -9.08 35.19
C ALA A 171 14.84 -9.33 35.79
N PRO A 172 14.64 -10.34 36.66
CA PRO A 172 13.33 -10.64 37.24
C PRO A 172 12.71 -9.44 37.97
N GLU A 173 13.53 -8.59 38.58
CA GLU A 173 13.10 -7.36 39.25
C GLU A 173 12.43 -6.36 38.29
N TYR A 174 12.92 -6.30 37.05
CA TYR A 174 12.35 -5.47 35.98
C TYR A 174 11.12 -6.12 35.36
N ASP A 175 11.22 -7.41 35.01
CA ASP A 175 10.13 -8.13 34.34
C ASP A 175 8.87 -8.25 35.20
N ASN A 176 9.03 -8.41 36.52
CA ASN A 176 7.91 -8.48 37.46
C ASN A 176 7.11 -7.17 37.56
N LEU A 177 7.67 -6.04 37.12
CA LEU A 177 6.91 -4.77 37.05
C LEU A 177 5.70 -4.94 36.13
N PHE A 178 5.86 -5.66 35.03
CA PHE A 178 4.83 -5.82 33.98
C PHE A 178 3.86 -6.97 34.26
N GLN A 179 3.86 -7.54 35.46
CA GLN A 179 2.94 -8.61 35.82
C GLN A 179 1.48 -8.12 35.74
N GLY A 180 0.71 -8.69 34.81
CA GLY A 180 -0.67 -8.28 34.55
C GLY A 180 -0.82 -6.96 33.80
N ALA A 181 0.29 -6.36 33.34
CA ALA A 181 0.26 -5.22 32.45
C ALA A 181 -0.24 -5.65 31.06
N GLY A 182 -0.99 -4.76 30.42
CA GLY A 182 -1.37 -4.87 29.01
C GLY A 182 -0.65 -3.80 28.20
N THR A 183 -0.74 -3.93 26.88
CA THR A 183 -0.36 -2.86 25.96
C THR A 183 -1.28 -2.84 24.75
N GLU A 184 -1.35 -1.68 24.12
CA GLU A 184 -2.06 -1.45 22.87
C GLU A 184 -1.18 -0.51 22.05
N PHE A 185 -1.10 -0.78 20.75
CA PHE A 185 -0.40 0.08 19.80
C PHE A 185 -1.08 -0.02 18.44
N MET A 186 -0.85 0.98 17.59
CA MET A 186 -1.32 1.00 16.21
C MET A 186 -0.18 1.29 15.24
N PHE A 187 -0.36 0.90 13.98
CA PHE A 187 0.50 1.35 12.89
C PHE A 187 -0.14 2.57 12.23
N ASP A 188 0.52 3.72 12.33
CA ASP A 188 0.18 4.91 11.56
C ASP A 188 0.91 4.85 10.21
N ILE A 189 0.15 4.89 9.11
CA ILE A 189 0.69 4.73 7.75
C ILE A 189 0.49 6.03 6.99
N THR A 190 1.60 6.66 6.60
CA THR A 190 1.57 7.83 5.73
C THR A 190 1.78 7.42 4.28
N LEU A 191 0.88 7.87 3.41
CA LEU A 191 0.89 7.58 1.97
C LEU A 191 1.17 8.84 1.14
N GLY A 192 2.06 8.70 0.16
CA GLY A 192 2.39 9.70 -0.84
C GLY A 192 1.91 9.30 -2.24
N GLN A 193 1.95 10.26 -3.17
CA GLN A 193 1.77 10.02 -4.60
C GLN A 193 3.12 9.77 -5.27
N ALA A 194 3.17 8.80 -6.19
CA ALA A 194 4.38 8.44 -6.95
C ALA A 194 4.69 9.38 -8.12
#